data_AF-A0A2D7JE73-F1
#
_entry.id   AF-A0A2D7JE73-F1
#
_cell.length_a   1.000
_cell.length_b   1.000
_cell.length_c   1.000
_cell.angle_alpha   90.00
_cell.angle_beta   90.00
_cell.angle_gamma   90.00
#
_symmetry.space_group_name_H-M   'P 1'
#
loop_
_entity.id
_entity.type
_entity.pdbx_description
1 polymer ?
#
loop_
_entity_poly.entity_id
_entity_poly.type
_entity_poly.pdbx_seq_one_letter_code
_entity_poly.pdbx_strand_id
1 'polypeptide(L)'
;MPKKRRKLNKEMEADMAAAKRKIELVGALINDIRDEDIQAEYLGAFTQIRSAVVNLIAKYTTDGFCEETEGLLALYRGLIQEFEEEYEL
;
A
#
# COMPACT_ATOMS: atom_id res chain seq x y z
N MET A 1 -10.48 -29.93 2.60
CA MET A 1 -10.94 -29.30 1.34
C MET A 1 -9.71 -28.87 0.55
N PRO A 2 -9.54 -29.29 -0.72
CA PRO A 2 -8.43 -28.79 -1.55
C PRO A 2 -8.60 -27.28 -1.72
N LYS A 3 -7.63 -26.47 -1.25
CA LYS A 3 -7.62 -25.03 -1.55
C LYS A 3 -7.50 -24.87 -3.07
N LYS A 4 -8.46 -24.17 -3.69
CA LYS A 4 -8.34 -23.75 -5.10
C LYS A 4 -6.99 -23.05 -5.26
N ARG A 5 -6.23 -23.42 -6.29
CA ARG A 5 -4.98 -22.74 -6.61
C ARG A 5 -5.29 -21.29 -6.99
N ARG A 6 -4.69 -20.34 -6.29
CA ARG A 6 -4.88 -18.90 -6.56
C ARG A 6 -4.41 -18.54 -7.98
N LYS A 7 -5.06 -17.56 -8.60
CA LYS A 7 -4.63 -17.01 -9.90
C LYS A 7 -3.41 -16.11 -9.69
N LEU A 8 -2.36 -16.33 -10.48
CA LEU A 8 -1.14 -15.52 -10.43
C LEU A 8 -1.14 -14.46 -11.55
N ASN A 9 -0.50 -13.34 -11.28
CA ASN A 9 -0.27 -12.22 -12.19
C ASN A 9 1.06 -11.56 -11.81
N LYS A 10 2.05 -11.68 -12.70
CA LYS A 10 3.43 -11.19 -12.48
C LYS A 10 3.52 -9.67 -12.38
N GLU A 11 2.70 -8.96 -13.14
CA GLU A 11 2.66 -7.50 -13.14
C GLU A 11 2.18 -6.99 -11.78
N MET A 12 1.05 -7.53 -11.30
CA MET A 12 0.54 -7.20 -9.96
C MET A 12 1.52 -7.62 -8.85
N GLU A 13 2.22 -8.75 -8.99
CA GLU A 13 3.27 -9.15 -8.04
C GLU A 13 4.42 -8.13 -7.99
N ALA A 14 4.83 -7.59 -9.14
CA ALA A 14 5.83 -6.53 -9.23
C ALA A 14 5.32 -5.21 -8.62
N ASP A 15 4.06 -4.84 -8.91
CA ASP A 15 3.40 -3.66 -8.33
C ASP A 15 3.32 -3.75 -6.81
N MET A 16 2.90 -4.90 -6.25
CA MET A 16 2.86 -5.12 -4.80
C MET A 16 4.26 -5.01 -4.17
N ALA A 17 5.28 -5.55 -4.84
CA ALA A 17 6.66 -5.44 -4.36
C ALA A 17 7.18 -3.99 -4.40
N ALA A 18 6.80 -3.20 -5.40
CA ALA A 18 7.08 -1.78 -5.47
C ALA A 18 6.33 -1.00 -4.37
N ALA A 19 5.02 -1.25 -4.22
CA ALA A 19 4.19 -0.64 -3.20
C ALA A 19 4.71 -0.90 -1.79
N LYS A 20 5.09 -2.16 -1.49
CA LYS A 20 5.69 -2.53 -0.20
C LYS A 20 6.95 -1.74 0.10
N ARG A 21 7.88 -1.63 -0.87
CA ARG A 21 9.10 -0.84 -0.72
C ARG A 21 8.80 0.64 -0.55
N LYS A 22 7.85 1.19 -1.32
CA LYS A 22 7.45 2.59 -1.21
C LYS A 22 6.90 2.91 0.18
N ILE A 23 6.01 2.07 0.73
CA ILE A 23 5.46 2.34 2.06
C ILE A 23 6.50 2.19 3.18
N GLU A 24 7.49 1.31 3.02
CA GLU A 24 8.62 1.19 3.95
C GLU A 24 9.48 2.46 3.92
N LEU A 25 9.80 2.98 2.73
CA LEU A 25 10.58 4.21 2.56
C LEU A 25 9.84 5.44 3.10
N VAL A 26 8.58 5.66 2.70
CA VAL A 26 7.79 6.81 3.17
C VAL A 26 7.59 6.72 4.68
N GLY A 27 7.28 5.54 5.22
CA GLY A 27 7.18 5.34 6.66
C GLY A 27 8.49 5.67 7.39
N ALA A 28 9.65 5.33 6.83
CA ALA A 28 10.93 5.71 7.41
C ALA A 28 11.16 7.24 7.39
N LEU A 29 10.79 7.92 6.30
CA LEU A 29 10.88 9.39 6.19
C LEU A 29 10.00 10.09 7.22
N ILE A 30 8.75 9.64 7.39
CA ILE A 30 7.84 10.20 8.39
C ILE A 30 8.41 10.01 9.81
N ASN A 31 8.96 8.83 10.10
CA ASN A 31 9.59 8.56 11.40
C ASN A 31 10.85 9.39 11.67
N ASP A 32 11.48 9.96 10.65
CA ASP A 32 12.65 10.85 10.79
C ASP A 32 12.27 12.32 11.05
N ILE A 33 10.97 12.67 10.92
CA ILE A 33 10.45 14.00 11.28
C ILE A 33 10.58 14.19 12.79
N ARG A 34 11.26 15.28 13.21
CA ARG A 34 11.54 15.58 14.63
C ARG A 34 10.42 16.32 15.35
N ASP A 35 9.58 17.02 14.60
CA ASP A 35 8.43 17.72 15.14
C ASP A 35 7.29 16.71 15.32
N GLU A 36 6.90 16.46 16.57
CA GLU A 36 5.94 15.40 16.93
C GLU A 36 4.54 15.68 16.36
N ASP A 37 4.12 16.95 16.30
CA ASP A 37 2.81 17.34 15.78
C ASP A 37 2.76 17.12 14.26
N ILE A 38 3.81 17.54 13.55
CA ILE A 38 3.94 17.31 12.10
C ILE A 38 4.06 15.81 11.81
N GLN A 39 4.88 15.08 12.57
CA GLN A 39 5.00 13.63 12.40
C GLN A 39 3.66 12.92 12.58
N ALA A 40 2.89 13.29 13.62
CA ALA A 40 1.59 12.69 13.88
C ALA A 40 0.58 12.94 12.75
N GLU A 41 0.58 14.14 12.17
CA GLU A 41 -0.24 14.49 11.01
C GLU A 41 0.09 13.59 9.81
N TYR A 42 1.37 13.51 9.44
CA TYR A 42 1.83 12.66 8.34
C TYR A 42 1.51 11.18 8.60
N LEU A 43 1.71 10.67 9.82
CA LEU A 43 1.36 9.29 10.18
C LEU A 43 -0.16 9.04 10.04
N GLY A 44 -0.97 10.02 10.43
CA GLY A 44 -2.43 9.97 10.32
C GLY A 44 -2.86 9.78 8.86
N ALA A 45 -2.41 10.68 7.97
CA ALA A 45 -2.71 10.59 6.54
C ALA A 45 -2.15 9.30 5.91
N PHE A 46 -0.94 8.89 6.30
CA PHE A 46 -0.26 7.72 5.75
C PHE A 46 -0.87 6.37 6.16
N THR A 47 -1.65 6.34 7.25
CA THR A 47 -2.23 5.09 7.80
C THR A 47 -3.11 4.35 6.79
N GLN A 48 -3.89 5.08 5.99
CA GLN A 48 -4.79 4.48 5.00
C GLN A 48 -4.00 3.84 3.83
N ILE A 49 -2.92 4.48 3.40
CA ILE A 49 -2.02 3.97 2.35
C ILE A 49 -1.40 2.63 2.77
N ARG A 50 -0.82 2.60 3.98
CA ARG A 50 -0.23 1.37 4.53
C ARG A 50 -1.27 0.25 4.62
N SER A 51 -2.48 0.58 5.06
CA SER A 51 -3.57 -0.38 5.18
C SER A 51 -4.00 -0.94 3.82
N ALA A 52 -4.08 -0.10 2.78
CA ALA A 52 -4.41 -0.55 1.42
C ALA A 52 -3.39 -1.58 0.89
N VAL A 53 -2.09 -1.33 1.08
CA VAL A 53 -1.03 -2.28 0.65
C VAL A 53 -1.08 -3.59 1.44
N VAL A 54 -1.25 -3.52 2.76
CA VAL A 54 -1.36 -4.73 3.60
C VAL A 54 -2.57 -5.57 3.17
N ASN A 55 -3.71 -4.93 2.95
CA ASN A 55 -4.93 -5.59 2.49
C ASN A 55 -4.75 -6.19 1.08
N LEU A 56 -4.12 -5.47 0.15
CA LEU A 56 -3.80 -5.97 -1.19
C LEU A 56 -3.00 -7.27 -1.12
N ILE A 57 -1.91 -7.29 -0.35
CA ILE A 57 -1.03 -8.45 -0.21
C ILE A 57 -1.78 -9.63 0.44
N ALA A 58 -2.53 -9.37 1.51
CA ALA A 58 -3.30 -10.40 2.21
C ALA A 58 -4.39 -11.02 1.28
N LYS A 59 -5.10 -10.17 0.55
CA LYS A 59 -6.15 -10.56 -0.39
C LYS A 59 -5.58 -11.37 -1.56
N TYR A 60 -4.50 -10.90 -2.17
CA TYR A 60 -3.81 -11.63 -3.24
C TYR A 60 -3.23 -12.96 -2.75
N THR A 61 -2.72 -13.02 -1.53
CA THR A 61 -2.20 -14.28 -0.97
C THR A 61 -3.30 -15.33 -0.82
N THR A 62 -4.51 -14.90 -0.46
CA THR A 62 -5.67 -15.75 -0.19
C THR A 62 -6.42 -16.12 -1.46
N ASP A 63 -6.75 -15.14 -2.29
CA ASP A 63 -7.67 -15.26 -3.42
C ASP A 63 -6.96 -15.19 -4.78
N GLY A 64 -5.74 -14.66 -4.82
CA GLY A 64 -4.99 -14.41 -6.04
C GLY A 64 -5.48 -13.17 -6.79
N PHE A 65 -5.13 -13.09 -8.07
CA PHE A 65 -5.56 -12.02 -8.96
C PHE A 65 -7.08 -12.09 -9.21
N CYS A 66 -7.79 -11.08 -8.72
CA CYS A 66 -9.23 -10.86 -8.91
C CYS A 66 -9.58 -9.36 -8.84
N GLU A 67 -10.84 -9.03 -9.12
CA GLU A 67 -11.39 -7.67 -9.10
C GLU A 67 -11.11 -6.94 -7.78
N GLU A 68 -11.19 -7.63 -6.64
CA GLU A 68 -10.91 -7.04 -5.32
C GLU A 68 -9.42 -6.65 -5.19
N THR A 69 -8.50 -7.46 -5.70
CA THR A 69 -7.07 -7.11 -5.71
C THR A 69 -6.74 -5.99 -6.69
N GLU A 70 -7.46 -5.91 -7.82
CA GLU A 70 -7.33 -4.79 -8.76
C GLU A 70 -7.84 -3.50 -8.11
N GLY A 71 -8.98 -3.54 -7.43
CA GLY A 71 -9.54 -2.43 -6.68
C GLY A 71 -8.63 -1.95 -5.54
N LEU A 72 -8.03 -2.87 -4.78
CA LEU A 72 -7.07 -2.52 -3.71
C LEU A 72 -5.78 -1.89 -4.26
N LEU A 73 -5.29 -2.36 -5.42
CA LEU A 73 -4.14 -1.74 -6.08
C LEU A 73 -4.48 -0.34 -6.60
N ALA A 74 -5.65 -0.16 -7.20
CA ALA A 74 -6.12 1.15 -7.65
C ALA A 74 -6.31 2.11 -6.47
N LEU A 75 -6.88 1.65 -5.36
CA LEU A 75 -7.02 2.42 -4.12
C LEU A 75 -5.66 2.88 -3.60
N TYR A 76 -4.69 1.97 -3.48
CA TYR A 76 -3.32 2.35 -3.07
C TYR A 76 -2.72 3.41 -3.99
N ARG A 77 -2.85 3.24 -5.32
CA ARG A 77 -2.31 4.19 -6.31
C ARG A 77 -2.92 5.59 -6.17
N GLY A 78 -4.23 5.68 -5.95
CA GLY A 78 -4.90 6.96 -5.70
C GLY A 78 -4.41 7.62 -4.41
N LEU A 79 -4.44 6.86 -3.30
CA LEU A 79 -4.05 7.40 -1.98
C LEU A 79 -2.58 7.85 -1.93
N ILE A 80 -1.65 7.09 -2.53
CA ILE A 80 -0.24 7.48 -2.52
C ILE A 80 0.01 8.71 -3.38
N GLN A 81 -0.69 8.85 -4.52
CA GLN A 81 -0.60 10.03 -5.37
C GLN A 81 -1.13 11.26 -4.63
N GLU A 82 -2.32 11.18 -4.04
CA GLU A 82 -2.91 12.28 -3.25
C GLU A 82 -1.99 12.72 -2.11
N PHE A 83 -1.38 11.76 -1.40
CA PHE A 83 -0.43 12.04 -0.34
C PHE A 83 0.87 12.69 -0.83
N GLU A 84 1.42 12.25 -1.96
CA GLU A 84 2.59 12.88 -2.57
C GLU A 84 2.30 14.32 -3.02
N GLU A 85 1.11 14.56 -3.57
CA GLU A 85 0.66 15.89 -3.96
C GLU A 85 0.42 16.82 -2.77
N GLU A 86 -0.21 16.33 -1.70
CA GLU A 86 -0.53 17.12 -0.49
C GLU A 86 0.71 17.48 0.34
N TYR A 87 1.68 16.56 0.40
CA TYR A 87 2.85 16.70 1.26
C TYR A 87 4.17 17.02 0.50
N GLU A 88 4.07 17.34 -0.79
CA GLU A 88 5.19 17.69 -1.69
C GLU A 88 6.31 16.63 -1.74
N LEU A 89 5.95 15.34 -1.82
CA LEU A 89 6.86 14.18 -1.80
C LEU A 89 7.11 13.52 -3.16
#